data_AF-A0A2W6CR77-F1
#
_entry.id   AF-A0A2W6CR77-F1
#
_cell.length_a   1.000
_cell.length_b   1.000
_cell.length_c   1.000
_cell.angle_alpha   90.00
_cell.angle_beta   90.00
_cell.angle_gamma   90.00
#
_symmetry.space_group_name_H-M   'P 1'
#
loop_
_entity.id
_entity.type
_entity.pdbx_description
1 polymer ?
#
loop_
_entity_poly.entity_id
_entity_poly.type
_entity_poly.pdbx_seq_one_letter_code
_entity_poly.pdbx_strand_id
1 'polypeptide(L)' 'CERCGVEVTRAKVRRERMGHIELAAPVTHIWYFKGVPSRLGYLLDLAPKDLEKIIYFA' A
#
# COMPACT_ATOMS: atom_id res chain seq x y z
N CYS A 1 -2.19 31.21 1.59
CA CYS A 1 -2.56 32.07 2.73
C CYS A 1 -1.49 31.94 3.80
N GLU A 2 -0.81 33.03 4.15
CA GLU A 2 0.34 33.01 5.07
C GLU A 2 -0.04 32.64 6.52
N ARG A 3 -1.30 32.84 6.93
CA ARG A 3 -1.76 32.47 8.28
C ARG A 3 -2.05 30.99 8.48
N CYS A 4 -2.55 30.28 7.46
CA CYS A 4 -3.00 28.89 7.60
C CYS A 4 -2.25 27.89 6.71
N GLY A 5 -1.30 28.34 5.88
CA GLY A 5 -0.53 27.47 4.99
C GLY A 5 -1.34 26.88 3.82
N VAL A 6 -2.63 27.20 3.71
CA VAL A 6 -3.48 26.71 2.62
C VAL A 6 -3.16 27.45 1.32
N GLU A 7 -2.90 26.69 0.27
CA GLU A 7 -2.72 27.19 -1.08
C GLU A 7 -4.07 27.61 -1.70
N VAL A 8 -4.12 28.80 -2.31
CA VAL A 8 -5.35 29.29 -2.95
C VAL A 8 -5.34 28.86 -4.42
N THR A 9 -6.15 27.86 -4.75
CA THR A 9 -6.24 27.29 -6.11
C THR A 9 -7.68 27.00 -6.50
N ARG A 10 -7.89 26.57 -7.75
CA ARG A 10 -9.19 26.05 -8.19
C ARG A 10 -9.56 24.81 -7.38
N ALA A 11 -10.85 24.64 -7.06
CA ALA A 11 -11.36 23.50 -6.31
C ALA A 11 -11.06 22.13 -6.96
N LYS A 12 -10.85 22.10 -8.29
CA LYS A 12 -10.52 20.88 -9.06
C LYS A 12 -9.33 20.11 -8.48
N VAL A 13 -8.31 20.79 -7.94
CA VAL A 13 -7.08 20.14 -7.44
C VAL A 13 -7.31 19.15 -6.31
N ARG A 14 -8.42 19.29 -5.55
CA ARG A 14 -8.79 18.36 -4.46
C ARG A 14 -9.06 16.94 -4.95
N ARG A 15 -9.30 16.74 -6.25
CA ARG A 15 -9.51 15.43 -6.87
C ARG A 15 -8.21 14.78 -7.36
N GLU A 16 -7.12 15.54 -7.44
CA GLU A 16 -5.85 15.10 -8.03
C GLU A 16 -4.74 14.96 -6.97
N ARG A 17 -4.81 15.74 -5.89
CA ARG A 17 -3.83 15.68 -4.79
C ARG A 17 -4.01 14.41 -3.97
N MET A 18 -2.95 13.64 -3.85
CA MET A 18 -2.91 12.41 -3.07
C MET A 18 -2.44 12.69 -1.64
N GLY A 19 -3.08 12.05 -0.67
CA GLY A 19 -2.53 11.88 0.67
C GLY A 19 -1.88 10.51 0.80
N HIS A 20 -1.07 10.31 1.83
CA HIS A 20 -0.59 9.00 2.21
C HIS A 20 -0.65 8.85 3.74
N ILE A 21 -0.63 7.60 4.20
CA ILE A 21 -0.56 7.25 5.61
C ILE A 21 0.79 6.58 5.85
N GLU A 22 1.52 7.07 6.83
CA GLU A 22 2.75 6.45 7.29
C GLU A 22 2.38 5.33 8.28
N LEU A 23 2.70 4.09 7.92
CA LEU A 23 2.38 2.92 8.73
C LEU A 23 3.48 2.68 9.77
N ALA A 24 3.08 2.26 10.97
CA ALA A 24 4.03 1.91 12.03
C ALA A 24 4.90 0.67 11.70
N ALA A 25 4.37 -0.22 10.87
CA ALA A 25 5.07 -1.40 10.37
C ALA A 25 4.70 -1.64 8.89
N PRO A 26 5.61 -2.23 8.09
CA PRO A 26 5.32 -2.54 6.69
C PRO A 26 4.22 -3.60 6.60
N VAL A 27 3.39 -3.51 5.55
CA VAL A 27 2.31 -4.46 5.26
C VAL A 27 2.40 -4.94 3.82
N THR A 28 1.88 -6.14 3.56
CA THR A 28 1.84 -6.71 2.22
C THR A 28 0.58 -6.27 1.47
N HIS A 29 0.74 -5.81 0.23
CA HIS A 29 -0.41 -5.52 -0.62
C HIS A 29 -1.04 -6.80 -1.17
N ILE A 30 -2.35 -6.98 -0.95
CA ILE A 30 -3.07 -8.24 -1.20
C ILE A 30 -2.97 -8.74 -2.66
N TRP A 31 -2.92 -7.84 -3.65
CA TRP A 31 -2.80 -8.23 -5.06
C TRP A 31 -1.51 -8.98 -5.40
N TYR A 32 -0.41 -8.73 -4.70
CA TYR A 32 0.87 -9.42 -4.95
C TYR A 32 0.99 -10.72 -4.16
N PHE A 33 0.21 -10.84 -3.07
CA PHE A 33 0.14 -12.03 -2.24
C PHE A 33 -0.90 -13.04 -2.71
N LYS A 34 -2.19 -12.65 -2.75
CA LYS A 34 -3.33 -13.51 -3.13
C LYS A 34 -3.59 -13.56 -4.64
N GLY A 35 -2.88 -12.76 -5.45
CA GLY A 35 -2.92 -12.91 -6.90
C GLY A 35 -2.46 -14.32 -7.31
N VAL A 36 -3.05 -14.89 -8.36
CA VAL A 36 -2.67 -16.22 -8.87
C VAL A 36 -2.04 -16.05 -10.27
N PRO A 37 -0.77 -16.45 -10.48
CA PRO A 37 0.18 -16.93 -9.46
C PRO A 37 0.63 -15.81 -8.51
N SER A 38 1.01 -16.17 -7.28
CA SER A 38 1.50 -15.19 -6.30
C SER A 38 2.83 -14.62 -6.79
N ARG A 39 2.87 -13.32 -7.10
CA ARG A 39 4.10 -12.68 -7.58
C ARG A 39 5.19 -12.70 -6.50
N LEU A 40 4.78 -12.53 -5.24
CA LEU A 40 5.70 -12.64 -4.10
C LEU A 40 6.17 -14.08 -3.91
N GLY A 41 5.27 -15.06 -4.01
CA GLY A 41 5.65 -16.47 -3.92
C GLY A 41 6.67 -16.86 -5.00
N TYR A 42 6.44 -16.42 -6.24
CA TYR A 42 7.37 -16.68 -7.35
C TYR A 42 8.73 -15.99 -7.17
N LEU A 43 8.73 -14.73 -6.74
CA LEU A 43 9.98 -13.98 -6.53
C LEU A 43 10.84 -14.57 -5.41
N LEU A 44 10.21 -15.10 -4.37
CA LEU A 44 10.87 -15.62 -3.17
C LEU A 44 11.06 -17.13 -3.18
N ASP A 45 10.61 -17.82 -4.24
CA ASP A 45 10.56 -19.28 -4.34
C ASP A 45 9.85 -19.94 -3.12
N LEU A 46 8.72 -19.36 -2.71
CA LEU A 46 7.90 -19.83 -1.59
C LEU A 46 6.54 -20.33 -2.07
N ALA A 47 6.11 -21.47 -1.53
CA ALA A 47 4.75 -21.94 -1.72
C ALA A 47 3.75 -20.93 -1.10
N PRO A 48 2.56 -20.74 -1.69
CA PRO A 48 1.57 -19.79 -1.19
C PRO A 48 1.21 -20.00 0.29
N LYS A 49 1.20 -21.26 0.74
CA LYS A 49 0.91 -21.63 2.13
C LYS A 49 1.97 -21.14 3.10
N ASP A 50 3.24 -21.18 2.73
CA ASP A 50 4.33 -20.72 3.60
C ASP A 50 4.36 -19.21 3.68
N LEU A 51 4.10 -18.53 2.55
CA LEU A 51 3.95 -17.09 2.52
C LEU A 51 2.75 -16.61 3.35
N GLU A 52 1.65 -17.36 3.35
CA GLU A 52 0.45 -17.07 4.15
C GLU A 52 0.71 -17.09 5.65
N LYS A 53 1.48 -18.08 6.13
CA LYS A 53 1.87 -18.18 7.54
C LYS A 53 2.70 -16.98 8.01
N ILE A 54 3.63 -16.53 7.17
CA ILE A 54 4.49 -15.37 7.46
C ILE A 54 3.65 -14.10 7.53
N ILE A 55 2.77 -13.87 6.55
CA ILE A 55 1.99 -12.62 6.45
C ILE A 55 0.92 -12.52 7.53
N TYR A 56 0.25 -13.64 7.86
CA TYR A 56 -0.81 -13.65 8.88
C TYR A 56 -0.32 -14.01 10.27
N PHE A 57 0.97 -14.27 10.45
CA PHE A 57 1.54 -14.70 11.73
C PHE A 57 0.82 -15.95 12.30
N ALA A 58 0.50 -16.92 11.44
CA ALA A 58 -0.35 -18.10 11.75
C ALA A 58 0.25 -19.42 11.26
#